data_AF-A0A0F8Y1A5-F1
#
_entry.id   AF-A0A0F8Y1A5-F1
#
_cell.length_a   1.000
_cell.length_b   1.000
_cell.length_c   1.000
_cell.angle_alpha   90.00
_cell.angle_beta   90.00
_cell.angle_gamma   90.00
#
_symmetry.space_group_name_H-M   'P 1'
#
loop_
_entity.id
_entity.type
_entity.pdbx_description
1 polymer ?
#
loop_
_entity_poly.entity_id
_entity_poly.type
_entity_poly.pdbx_seq_one_letter_code
_entity_poly.pdbx_strand_id
1 'polypeptide(L)'
;MKIALEDILIAARTAYGEARSEPYEGIKAFAHVLVNRTDRRVGDADHSLAATALRHRQFSAWNEGDPNRAKLQRITINSRVFRRCLRAVLE
;
A
#
# COMPACT_ATOMS: atom_id res chain seq x y z
N MET A 1 -9.00 13.89 2.84
CA MET A 1 -7.73 13.19 3.16
C MET A 1 -6.58 14.04 2.68
N LYS A 2 -5.66 14.46 3.56
CA LYS A 2 -4.39 15.06 3.15
C LYS A 2 -3.50 13.92 2.66
N ILE A 3 -2.97 14.00 1.45
CA ILE A 3 -2.14 12.94 0.87
C ILE A 3 -0.71 13.49 0.77
N ALA A 4 0.19 12.95 1.59
CA ALA A 4 1.62 13.23 1.48
C ALA A 4 2.30 12.27 0.48
N LEU A 5 3.50 12.61 0.02
CA LEU A 5 4.28 11.72 -0.84
C LEU A 5 4.55 10.38 -0.14
N GLU A 6 4.83 10.43 1.17
CA GLU A 6 5.06 9.27 2.01
C GLU A 6 3.86 8.32 2.05
N ASP A 7 2.63 8.85 2.08
CA ASP A 7 1.40 8.06 2.03
C ASP A 7 1.30 7.24 0.75
N ILE A 8 1.57 7.88 -0.39
CA ILE A 8 1.54 7.23 -1.71
C ILE A 8 2.63 6.16 -1.79
N LEU A 9 3.83 6.45 -1.29
CA LEU A 9 4.95 5.52 -1.30
C LEU A 9 4.73 4.30 -0.39
N ILE A 10 4.11 4.49 0.78
CA ILE A 10 3.76 3.39 1.69
C ILE A 10 2.61 2.56 1.10
N ALA A 11 1.58 3.21 0.54
CA ALA A 11 0.49 2.53 -0.15
C ALA A 11 1.00 1.67 -1.31
N ALA A 12 1.89 2.20 -2.15
CA ALA A 12 2.48 1.45 -3.27
C ALA A 12 3.37 0.30 -2.82
N ARG A 13 4.13 0.45 -1.72
CA ARG A 13 4.89 -0.65 -1.11
C ARG A 13 3.98 -1.73 -0.56
N THR A 14 2.85 -1.34 0.01
CA THR A 14 1.84 -2.28 0.50
C THR A 14 1.23 -3.05 -0.66
N ALA A 15 0.82 -2.36 -1.73
CA ALA A 15 0.35 -3.01 -2.96
C ALA A 15 1.41 -3.95 -3.57
N TYR A 16 2.70 -3.59 -3.50
CA TYR A 16 3.79 -4.47 -3.93
C TYR A 16 3.95 -5.71 -3.02
N GLY A 17 3.76 -5.55 -1.71
CA GLY A 17 3.80 -6.65 -0.76
C GLY A 17 2.65 -7.63 -0.96
N GLU A 18 1.44 -7.10 -1.17
CA GLU A 18 0.17 -7.83 -1.13
C GLU A 18 -0.27 -8.35 -2.51
N ALA A 19 0.00 -7.60 -3.58
CA ALA A 19 -0.64 -7.83 -4.88
C ALA A 19 0.31 -7.78 -6.09
N ARG A 20 1.64 -7.66 -5.92
CA ARG A 20 2.57 -7.50 -7.07
C ARG A 20 2.52 -8.61 -8.13
N SER A 21 2.10 -9.81 -7.73
CA SER A 21 2.01 -10.97 -8.61
C SER A 21 0.68 -11.03 -9.37
N GLU A 22 -0.26 -10.14 -9.04
CA GLU A 22 -1.58 -10.08 -9.67
C GLU A 22 -1.55 -9.36 -11.03
N PRO A 23 -2.56 -9.61 -11.88
CA PRO A 23 -2.91 -8.71 -12.97
C PRO A 23 -3.09 -7.27 -12.48
N TYR A 24 -2.97 -6.29 -13.39
CA TYR A 24 -3.06 -4.88 -13.00
C TYR A 24 -4.37 -4.53 -12.29
N GLU A 25 -5.48 -5.11 -12.74
CA GLU A 25 -6.79 -4.96 -12.08
C GLU A 25 -6.81 -5.49 -10.65
N GLY A 26 -6.05 -6.55 -10.34
CA GLY A 26 -5.92 -7.05 -8.96
C GLY A 26 -5.16 -6.07 -8.06
N ILE A 27 -4.12 -5.41 -8.60
CA ILE A 27 -3.39 -4.35 -7.89
C ILE A 27 -4.30 -3.13 -7.64
N LYS A 28 -5.13 -2.76 -8.62
CA LYS A 28 -6.13 -1.69 -8.46
C LYS A 28 -7.20 -2.04 -7.44
N ALA A 29 -7.74 -3.26 -7.49
CA ALA A 29 -8.70 -3.74 -6.51
C ALA A 29 -8.13 -3.65 -5.08
N PHE A 30 -6.85 -4.02 -4.91
CA PHE A 30 -6.14 -3.81 -3.64
C PHE A 30 -6.07 -2.32 -3.25
N ALA A 31 -5.71 -1.42 -4.19
CA ALA A 31 -5.65 0.02 -3.92
C ALA A 31 -7.01 0.56 -3.44
N HIS A 32 -8.12 0.15 -4.07
CA HIS A 32 -9.47 0.47 -3.61
C HIS A 32 -9.77 -0.06 -2.21
N VAL A 33 -9.31 -1.27 -1.86
CA VAL A 33 -9.45 -1.80 -0.49
C VAL A 33 -8.75 -0.89 0.53
N LEU A 34 -7.53 -0.43 0.21
CA LEU A 34 -6.79 0.48 1.08
C LEU A 34 -7.52 1.82 1.26
N VAL A 35 -7.99 2.43 0.17
CA VAL A 35 -8.78 3.68 0.22
C VAL A 35 -10.06 3.49 1.02
N ASN A 36 -10.86 2.46 0.71
CA ASN A 36 -12.10 2.15 1.42
C ASN A 36 -11.90 1.90 2.93
N ARG A 37 -10.75 1.36 3.34
CA ARG A 37 -10.40 1.18 4.76
C ARG A 37 -9.98 2.50 5.41
N THR A 38 -9.32 3.37 4.65
CA THR A 38 -8.88 4.69 5.10
C THR A 38 -10.08 5.61 5.28
N ASP A 39 -11.03 5.62 4.35
CA ASP A 39 -12.23 6.44 4.41
C ASP A 39 -13.14 6.09 5.60
N ARG A 40 -13.20 4.81 5.97
CA ARG A 40 -13.93 4.36 7.18
C ARG A 40 -13.33 4.88 8.50
N ARG A 41 -12.14 5.47 8.45
CA ARG A 41 -11.43 6.01 9.62
C ARG A 41 -11.41 7.54 9.64
N VAL A 42 -12.09 8.20 8.70
CA VAL A 42 -12.22 9.66 8.72
C VAL A 42 -12.86 10.08 10.05
N GLY A 43 -12.12 10.88 10.82
CA GLY A 43 -12.48 11.27 12.19
C GLY A 43 -11.57 10.68 13.28
N ASP A 44 -10.83 9.61 12.97
CA ASP A 44 -9.75 9.12 13.83
C ASP A 44 -8.56 10.09 13.81
N ALA A 45 -7.82 10.14 14.92
CA ALA A 45 -6.61 10.96 15.04
C ALA A 45 -5.55 10.63 13.97
N ASP A 46 -5.56 9.40 13.44
CA ASP A 46 -4.64 8.93 12.41
C ASP A 46 -5.40 8.17 11.30
N HIS A 47 -5.64 8.82 10.16
CA HIS A 47 -6.51 8.34 9.08
C HIS A 47 -5.91 8.51 7.68
N SER A 48 -4.58 8.46 7.54
CA SER A 48 -3.92 8.48 6.23
C SER A 48 -3.82 7.09 5.58
N LEU A 49 -3.40 7.05 4.31
CA LEU A 49 -3.10 5.79 3.63
C LEU A 49 -1.93 5.06 4.32
N ALA A 50 -0.89 5.79 4.74
CA ALA A 50 0.22 5.21 5.48
C ALA A 50 -0.23 4.63 6.82
N ALA A 51 -1.03 5.38 7.57
CA ALA A 51 -1.58 4.95 8.86
C ALA A 51 -2.40 3.67 8.72
N THR A 52 -3.28 3.62 7.73
CA THR A 52 -4.10 2.45 7.43
C THR A 52 -3.22 1.27 6.99
N ALA A 53 -2.25 1.49 6.11
CA ALA A 53 -1.34 0.46 5.62
C ALA A 53 -0.46 -0.15 6.73
N LEU A 54 0.04 0.67 7.66
CA LEU A 54 0.97 0.26 8.72
C LEU A 54 0.28 -0.18 10.01
N ARG A 55 -1.06 -0.06 10.09
CA ARG A 55 -1.81 -0.49 11.26
C ARG A 55 -1.56 -1.97 11.55
N HIS A 56 -1.46 -2.31 12.84
CA HIS A 56 -1.13 -3.65 13.30
C HIS A 56 -1.95 -4.74 12.58
N ARG A 57 -1.24 -5.63 11.86
CA ARG A 57 -1.80 -6.77 11.12
C ARG A 57 -2.86 -6.42 10.06
N GLN A 58 -2.91 -5.17 9.60
CA GLN A 58 -3.88 -4.75 8.58
C GLN A 58 -3.57 -5.35 7.19
N PHE A 59 -2.27 -5.51 6.90
CA PHE A 59 -1.72 -6.11 5.69
C PHE A 59 -0.52 -6.98 6.09
N SER A 60 -0.54 -8.25 5.70
CA SER A 60 0.41 -9.25 6.21
C SER A 60 1.84 -8.98 5.76
N ALA A 61 2.04 -8.31 4.62
CA ALA A 61 3.36 -8.00 4.10
C ALA A 61 4.18 -7.10 5.03
N TRP A 62 3.56 -6.41 5.99
CA TRP A 62 4.24 -5.63 7.03
C TRP A 62 4.53 -6.41 8.31
N ASN A 63 3.95 -7.61 8.47
CA ASN A 63 4.15 -8.41 9.68
C ASN A 63 5.60 -8.88 9.81
N GLU A 64 6.03 -9.07 11.05
CA GLU A 64 7.31 -9.70 11.34
C GLU A 64 7.33 -11.14 10.82
N GLY A 65 8.47 -11.55 10.24
CA GLY A 65 8.62 -12.87 9.62
C GLY A 65 8.04 -13.02 8.21
N ASP A 66 7.23 -12.06 7.72
CA ASP A 66 6.73 -12.13 6.35
C ASP A 66 7.88 -11.87 5.34
N PRO A 67 8.15 -12.81 4.40
CA PRO A 67 9.25 -12.66 3.44
C PRO A 67 9.07 -11.49 2.47
N ASN A 68 7.86 -10.93 2.34
CA ASN A 68 7.58 -9.75 1.54
C ASN A 68 8.02 -8.46 2.22
N ARG A 69 8.11 -8.42 3.55
CA ARG A 69 8.49 -7.22 4.31
C ARG A 69 9.84 -6.67 3.86
N ALA A 70 10.84 -7.55 3.77
CA ALA A 70 12.18 -7.18 3.32
C ALA A 70 12.21 -6.78 1.82
N LYS A 71 11.27 -7.28 1.01
CA LYS A 71 11.19 -6.96 -0.43
C LYS A 71 10.57 -5.59 -0.64
N LEU A 72 9.44 -5.30 0.01
CA LEU A 72 8.76 -4.01 -0.09
C LEU A 72 9.55 -2.87 0.57
N GLN A 73 10.40 -3.16 1.55
CA GLN A 73 11.28 -2.14 2.15
C GLN A 73 12.42 -1.74 1.21
N ARG A 74 12.92 -2.68 0.40
CA ARG A 74 14.05 -2.46 -0.53
C ARG A 74 13.64 -2.01 -1.92
N ILE A 75 12.37 -2.19 -2.30
CA ILE A 75 11.91 -1.84 -3.64
C ILE A 75 11.97 -0.32 -3.89
N THR A 76 12.31 0.06 -5.12
CA THR A 76 12.47 1.46 -5.53
C THR A 76 11.73 1.75 -6.84
N ILE A 77 11.62 3.03 -7.19
CA ILE A 77 10.99 3.54 -8.43
C ILE A 77 11.61 2.97 -9.72
N ASN A 78 12.85 2.48 -9.66
CA ASN A 78 13.52 1.89 -10.81
C ASN A 78 12.89 0.55 -11.23
N SER A 79 12.15 -0.10 -10.33
CA SER A 79 11.42 -1.35 -10.61
C SER A 79 10.14 -1.12 -11.42
N ARG A 80 10.01 -1.81 -12.55
CA ARG A 80 8.79 -1.76 -13.39
C ARG A 80 7.54 -2.19 -12.63
N VAL A 81 7.64 -3.22 -11.79
CA VAL A 81 6.49 -3.69 -11.01
C VAL A 81 6.11 -2.69 -9.91
N PHE A 82 7.08 -2.01 -9.30
CA PHE A 82 6.78 -0.96 -8.33
C PHE A 82 6.11 0.26 -8.99
N ARG A 83 6.53 0.63 -10.21
CA ARG A 83 5.82 1.65 -11.00
C ARG A 83 4.38 1.27 -11.33
N ARG A 84 4.09 -0.02 -11.55
CA ARG A 84 2.69 -0.50 -11.70
C ARG A 84 1.90 -0.32 -10.41
N CYS A 85 2.47 -0.66 -9.25
CA CYS A 85 1.82 -0.44 -7.96
C CYS A 85 1.57 1.05 -7.67
N LEU A 86 2.55 1.92 -7.95
CA LEU A 86 2.38 3.37 -7.84
C LEU A 86 1.25 3.88 -8.73
N ARG A 87 1.22 3.44 -9.99
CA ARG A 87 0.16 3.81 -10.92
C ARG A 87 -1.22 3.39 -10.39
N ALA A 88 -1.35 2.17 -9.90
CA ALA A 88 -2.61 1.65 -9.36
C ALA A 88 -3.10 2.39 -8.11
N VAL A 89 -2.19 2.93 -7.29
CA VAL A 89 -2.52 3.73 -6.09
C VAL A 89 -2.95 5.15 -6.44
N LEU A 90 -2.56 5.65 -7.61
CA LEU A 90 -2.85 7.02 -8.08
C LEU A 90 -4.08 7.11 -8.99
N GLU A 91 -4.62 5.98 -9.44
CA GLU A 91 -5.86 5.87 -10.23
C GLU A 91 -7.08 5.67 -9.32
#